data_AF-A0A956JPT3-F1
#
_entry.id   AF-A0A956JPT3-F1
#
_cell.length_a   1.000
_cell.length_b   1.000
_cell.length_c   1.000
_cell.angle_alpha   90.00
_cell.angle_beta   90.00
_cell.angle_gamma   90.00
#
_symmetry.space_group_name_H-M   'P 1'
#
loop_
_entity.id
_entity.type
_entity.pdbx_description
1 polymer ?
#
loop_
_entity_poly.entity_id
_entity_poly.type
_entity_poly.pdbx_seq_one_letter_code
_entity_poly.pdbx_strand_id
1 'polypeptide(L)'
;MLAKLKKLRKQKAGGFTLIELMIVVAIIGILAAVAIPAFVKYLRKSKTVEATEGLDKVKAGAKSYFQADHYDSTGNLLAKQFPGGSIGETPNAVTACCTAGANAPKCTPNSAAWDQAIWRQLQFQLTEPHYFSWAFGASGSNKGATFTATARGDLDCDGVTSTYTILGSIDSEFGVVGKGPIISNEIE
;
A
#
# COMPACT_ATOMS: atom_id res chain seq x y z
N MET A 1 -6.39 54.46 63.05
CA MET A 1 -6.39 53.14 62.41
C MET A 1 -6.17 53.35 60.92
N LEU A 2 -4.91 53.32 60.48
CA LEU A 2 -4.46 53.71 59.13
C LEU A 2 -4.78 52.61 58.11
N ALA A 3 -5.57 52.95 57.09
CA ALA A 3 -5.93 52.07 56.00
C ALA A 3 -4.69 51.66 55.19
N LYS A 4 -4.27 50.39 55.31
CA LYS A 4 -3.34 49.76 54.36
C LYS A 4 -4.07 49.57 53.02
N LEU A 5 -3.93 50.54 52.12
CA LEU A 5 -4.32 50.43 50.72
C LEU A 5 -3.51 49.32 50.04
N LYS A 6 -4.15 48.15 49.90
CA LYS A 6 -3.67 47.01 49.13
C LYS A 6 -3.68 47.42 47.66
N LYS A 7 -2.52 47.86 47.15
CA LYS A 7 -2.29 48.17 45.74
C LYS A 7 -2.48 46.89 44.92
N LEU A 8 -3.71 46.63 44.49
CA LEU A 8 -4.01 45.60 43.50
C LEU A 8 -3.34 46.02 42.20
N ARG A 9 -2.20 45.38 41.87
CA ARG A 9 -1.58 45.48 40.55
C ARG A 9 -2.63 45.02 39.53
N LYS A 10 -3.26 45.99 38.87
CA LYS A 10 -4.10 45.76 37.68
C LYS A 10 -3.16 45.20 36.61
N GLN A 11 -3.14 43.87 36.43
CA GLN A 11 -2.49 43.27 35.28
C GLN A 11 -3.18 43.85 34.05
N LYS A 12 -2.44 44.62 33.23
CA LYS A 12 -2.93 45.02 31.91
C LYS A 12 -3.10 43.72 31.12
N ALA A 13 -4.33 43.27 30.96
CA ALA A 13 -4.66 42.29 29.95
C ALA A 13 -4.39 42.96 28.59
N GLY A 14 -3.24 42.67 27.99
CA GLY A 14 -2.92 43.08 26.63
C GLY A 14 -3.76 42.25 25.68
N GLY A 15 -4.60 42.90 24.87
CA GLY A 15 -5.31 42.25 23.77
C GLY A 15 -4.39 42.06 22.57
N PHE A 16 -4.63 41.00 21.80
CA PHE A 16 -3.96 40.74 20.53
C PHE A 16 -4.37 41.81 19.50
N THR A 17 -3.42 42.36 18.74
CA THR A 17 -3.75 43.36 17.71
C THR A 17 -4.14 42.67 16.39
N LEU A 18 -5.02 43.30 15.62
CA LEU A 18 -5.39 42.79 14.28
C LEU A 18 -4.18 42.69 13.35
N ILE A 19 -3.21 43.61 13.49
CA ILE A 19 -2.00 43.61 12.67
C ILE A 19 -1.06 42.44 13.01
N GLU A 20 -0.93 42.08 14.30
CA GLU A 20 -0.19 40.88 14.70
C GLU A 20 -0.81 39.62 14.09
N LEU A 21 -2.14 39.53 14.06
CA LEU A 21 -2.82 38.41 13.44
C LEU A 21 -2.57 38.35 11.92
N MET A 22 -2.63 39.49 11.24
CA MET A 22 -2.42 39.56 9.79
C MET A 22 -1.01 39.09 9.38
N ILE A 23 0.02 39.50 10.13
CA ILE A 23 1.39 39.07 9.86
C ILE A 23 1.54 37.56 10.08
N VAL A 24 0.94 37.02 11.14
CA VAL A 24 0.98 35.57 11.43
C VAL A 24 0.33 34.77 10.30
N VAL A 25 -0.85 35.19 9.83
CA VAL A 25 -1.54 34.52 8.71
C VAL A 25 -0.73 34.62 7.41
N ALA A 26 -0.09 35.76 7.14
CA ALA A 26 0.76 35.91 5.96
C ALA A 26 1.97 34.96 5.99
N ILE A 27 2.63 34.82 7.15
CA ILE A 27 3.76 33.90 7.32
C ILE A 27 3.30 32.44 7.16
N ILE A 28 2.19 32.05 7.79
CA ILE A 28 1.62 30.70 7.64
C ILE A 28 1.25 30.41 6.19
N GLY A 29 0.71 31.39 5.45
CA GLY A 29 0.37 31.25 4.04
C GLY A 29 1.59 30.93 3.15
N ILE A 30 2.71 31.63 3.36
CA ILE A 30 3.95 31.38 2.62
C ILE A 30 4.50 29.98 2.93
N LEU A 31 4.52 29.59 4.22
CA LEU A 31 4.99 28.27 4.63
C LEU A 31 4.11 27.15 4.04
N ALA A 32 2.79 27.32 4.07
CA ALA A 32 1.84 26.34 3.54
C ALA A 32 1.99 26.16 2.01
N ALA A 33 2.21 27.24 1.26
CA ALA A 33 2.36 27.19 -0.19
C ALA A 33 3.53 26.30 -0.65
N VAL A 34 4.62 26.26 0.12
CA VAL A 34 5.79 25.41 -0.18
C VAL A 34 5.64 24.01 0.44
N ALA A 35 5.11 23.93 1.66
CA ALA A 35 5.04 22.67 2.41
C ALA A 35 3.99 21.69 1.86
N ILE A 36 2.82 22.17 1.44
CA ILE A 36 1.71 21.33 0.96
C ILE A 36 2.12 20.48 -0.26
N PRO A 37 2.64 21.05 -1.38
CA PRO A 37 3.00 20.23 -2.54
C PRO A 37 4.12 19.23 -2.24
N ALA A 38 5.10 19.60 -1.41
CA ALA A 38 6.16 18.69 -0.99
C ALA A 38 5.61 17.51 -0.16
N PHE A 39 4.68 17.78 0.75
CA PHE A 39 4.05 16.76 1.58
C PHE A 39 3.18 15.81 0.76
N VAL A 40 2.39 16.32 -0.20
CA VAL A 40 1.60 15.48 -1.12
C VAL A 40 2.49 14.54 -1.92
N LYS A 41 3.63 15.02 -2.43
CA LYS A 41 4.60 14.19 -3.15
C LYS A 41 5.19 13.08 -2.25
N TYR A 42 5.48 13.40 -0.99
CA TYR A 42 5.94 12.41 -0.01
C TYR A 42 4.89 11.32 0.21
N LEU A 43 3.62 11.69 0.40
CA LEU A 43 2.53 10.73 0.56
C LEU A 43 2.36 9.82 -0.67
N ARG A 44 2.42 10.38 -1.88
CA ARG A 44 2.36 9.59 -3.13
C ARG A 44 3.50 8.58 -3.19
N LYS A 45 4.74 8.99 -2.85
CA LYS A 45 5.88 8.10 -2.83
C LYS A 45 5.72 6.96 -1.81
N SER A 46 5.19 7.25 -0.62
CA SER A 46 4.90 6.22 0.38
C SER A 46 3.90 5.19 -0.11
N LYS A 47 2.86 5.61 -0.85
CA LYS A 47 1.88 4.70 -1.45
C LYS A 47 2.53 3.80 -2.51
N THR A 48 3.34 4.35 -3.41
CA THR A 48 4.07 3.54 -4.41
C THR A 48 5.02 2.52 -3.76
N VAL A 49 5.70 2.90 -2.68
CA VAL A 49 6.61 2.00 -1.95
C VAL A 49 5.87 0.77 -1.43
N GLU A 50 4.68 0.96 -0.85
CA GLU A 50 3.85 -0.15 -0.36
C GLU A 50 3.53 -1.18 -1.45
N ALA A 51 3.13 -0.72 -2.65
CA ALA A 51 2.87 -1.60 -3.78
C ALA A 51 4.14 -2.36 -4.21
N THR A 52 5.27 -1.66 -4.35
CA THR A 52 6.51 -2.30 -4.78
C THR A 52 7.03 -3.33 -3.76
N GLU A 53 7.03 -3.00 -2.47
CA GLU A 53 7.49 -3.90 -1.42
C GLU A 53 6.58 -5.12 -1.28
N GLY A 54 5.26 -4.95 -1.38
CA GLY A 54 4.35 -6.09 -1.35
C GLY A 54 4.50 -6.99 -2.58
N LEU A 55 4.73 -6.43 -3.77
CA LEU A 55 4.98 -7.23 -4.98
C LEU A 55 6.31 -8.00 -4.86
N ASP A 56 7.34 -7.40 -4.25
CA ASP A 56 8.60 -8.09 -3.97
C ASP A 56 8.43 -9.23 -2.97
N LYS A 57 7.59 -9.06 -1.93
CA LYS A 57 7.22 -10.15 -1.01
C LYS A 57 6.51 -11.29 -1.73
N VAL A 58 5.55 -10.98 -2.60
CA VAL A 58 4.86 -11.99 -3.43
C VAL A 58 5.83 -12.70 -4.36
N LYS A 59 6.75 -11.97 -5.00
CA LYS A 59 7.81 -12.55 -5.86
C LYS A 59 8.72 -13.48 -5.08
N ALA A 60 9.14 -13.08 -3.88
CA ALA A 60 9.96 -13.91 -3.01
C ALA A 60 9.22 -15.19 -2.58
N GLY A 61 7.94 -15.08 -2.22
CA GLY A 61 7.07 -16.22 -1.93
C GLY A 61 6.93 -17.17 -3.13
N ALA A 62 6.67 -16.62 -4.32
CA ALA A 62 6.57 -17.40 -5.55
C ALA A 62 7.88 -18.12 -5.88
N LYS A 63 9.03 -17.45 -5.67
CA LYS A 63 10.35 -18.07 -5.85
C LYS A 63 10.59 -19.21 -4.87
N SER A 64 10.31 -18.99 -3.59
CA SER A 64 10.43 -20.01 -2.55
C SER A 64 9.55 -21.23 -2.87
N TYR A 65 8.30 -20.99 -3.26
CA TYR A 65 7.36 -22.04 -3.64
C TYR A 65 7.86 -22.85 -4.85
N PHE A 66 8.34 -22.19 -5.90
CA PHE A 66 8.86 -22.88 -7.09
C PHE A 66 10.07 -23.76 -6.78
N GLN A 67 10.94 -23.33 -5.85
CA GLN A 67 12.15 -24.08 -5.49
C GLN A 67 11.84 -25.32 -4.66
N ALA A 68 10.76 -25.32 -3.87
CA ALA A 68 10.33 -26.46 -3.08
C ALA A 68 9.75 -27.61 -3.94
N ASP A 69 9.81 -28.83 -3.42
CA ASP A 69 9.12 -29.99 -4.01
C ASP A 69 7.71 -30.07 -3.45
N HIS A 70 6.74 -30.31 -4.33
CA HIS A 70 5.33 -30.43 -3.97
C HIS A 70 4.79 -31.75 -4.48
N TYR A 71 3.82 -32.32 -3.78
CA TYR A 71 3.21 -33.60 -4.11
C TYR A 71 1.70 -33.43 -4.29
N ASP A 72 1.11 -34.21 -5.19
CA ASP A 72 -0.33 -34.28 -5.31
C ASP A 72 -0.97 -35.04 -4.13
N SER A 73 -2.30 -35.09 -4.07
CA SER A 73 -3.03 -35.81 -3.03
C SER A 73 -2.82 -37.33 -3.04
N THR A 74 -2.22 -37.88 -4.09
CA THR A 74 -1.86 -39.30 -4.23
C THR A 74 -0.38 -39.56 -3.93
N GLY A 75 0.40 -38.53 -3.60
CA GLY A 75 1.82 -38.64 -3.25
C GLY A 75 2.78 -38.61 -4.44
N ASN A 76 2.33 -38.26 -5.65
CA ASN A 76 3.23 -38.10 -6.78
C ASN A 76 3.88 -36.72 -6.77
N LEU A 77 5.18 -36.67 -7.10
CA LEU A 77 5.92 -35.42 -7.23
C LEU A 77 5.32 -34.59 -8.38
N LEU A 78 4.92 -33.36 -8.06
CA LEU A 78 4.47 -32.37 -9.03
C LEU A 78 5.66 -31.79 -9.78
N ALA A 79 5.46 -31.50 -11.07
CA ALA A 79 6.40 -30.70 -11.83
C ALA A 79 6.61 -29.34 -11.15
N LYS A 80 7.82 -28.78 -11.25
CA LYS A 80 8.15 -27.48 -10.66
C LYS A 80 7.19 -26.42 -11.18
N GLN A 81 6.48 -25.75 -10.30
CA GLN A 81 5.47 -24.77 -10.67
C GLN A 81 5.32 -23.71 -9.56
N PHE A 82 4.79 -22.55 -9.93
CA PHE A 82 4.31 -21.57 -8.97
C PHE A 82 2.97 -22.04 -8.36
N PRO A 83 2.44 -21.37 -7.31
CA PRO A 83 1.11 -21.67 -6.78
C PRO A 83 0.07 -21.72 -7.89
N GLY A 84 -0.49 -22.90 -8.13
CA GLY A 84 -1.31 -23.16 -9.31
C GLY A 84 -2.63 -22.37 -9.33
N GLY A 85 -3.04 -21.95 -10.53
CA GLY A 85 -4.30 -21.25 -10.76
C GLY A 85 -4.18 -19.73 -10.63
N SER A 86 -5.32 -19.08 -10.41
CA SER A 86 -5.41 -17.63 -10.24
C SER A 86 -6.35 -17.25 -9.11
N ILE A 87 -5.95 -16.24 -8.36
CA ILE A 87 -6.75 -15.56 -7.37
C ILE A 87 -6.98 -14.12 -7.82
N GLY A 88 -8.24 -13.70 -7.75
CA GLY A 88 -8.64 -12.33 -8.05
C GLY A 88 -8.19 -11.35 -6.97
N GLU A 89 -8.68 -10.12 -7.07
CA GLU A 89 -8.36 -9.07 -6.12
C GLU A 89 -8.71 -9.47 -4.68
N THR A 90 -7.75 -9.27 -3.79
CA THR A 90 -7.87 -9.47 -2.35
C THR A 90 -7.35 -8.20 -1.65
N PRO A 91 -8.21 -7.45 -0.94
CA PRO A 91 -9.66 -7.59 -0.84
C PRO A 91 -10.38 -7.49 -2.19
N ASN A 92 -11.57 -8.12 -2.29
CA ASN A 92 -12.34 -8.18 -3.53
C ASN A 92 -12.83 -6.78 -3.94
N ALA A 93 -12.56 -6.40 -5.19
CA ALA A 93 -12.74 -5.08 -5.77
C ALA A 93 -11.88 -3.97 -5.13
N VAL A 94 -11.01 -3.35 -5.92
CA VAL A 94 -10.19 -2.18 -5.51
C VAL A 94 -11.02 -1.07 -4.85
N THR A 95 -12.23 -0.81 -5.38
CA THR A 95 -13.12 0.24 -4.88
C THR A 95 -13.68 -0.06 -3.48
N ALA A 96 -13.67 -1.33 -3.05
CA ALA A 96 -14.08 -1.69 -1.69
C ALA A 96 -13.19 -0.99 -0.64
N CYS A 97 -11.92 -0.72 -0.97
CA CYS A 97 -10.99 -0.03 -0.10
C CYS A 97 -11.38 1.43 0.17
N CYS A 98 -12.13 2.07 -0.72
CA CYS A 98 -12.63 3.44 -0.56
C CYS A 98 -13.95 3.53 0.21
N THR A 99 -14.73 2.45 0.24
CA THR A 99 -16.03 2.40 0.93
C THR A 99 -15.93 2.02 2.41
N ALA A 100 -14.75 1.57 2.84
CA ALA A 100 -14.53 0.92 4.12
C ALA A 100 -14.51 1.88 5.34
N GLY A 101 -14.55 3.18 5.10
CA GLY A 101 -14.74 4.22 6.12
C GLY A 101 -14.47 5.62 5.57
N ALA A 102 -15.53 6.42 5.40
CA ALA A 102 -15.47 7.87 5.14
C ALA A 102 -14.48 8.34 4.04
N ASN A 103 -14.50 7.74 2.84
CA ASN A 103 -13.62 8.10 1.71
C ASN A 103 -12.12 8.00 2.04
N ALA A 104 -11.72 7.15 2.99
CA ALA A 104 -10.32 6.85 3.22
C ALA A 104 -9.84 5.81 2.19
N PRO A 105 -8.75 6.03 1.44
CA PRO A 105 -8.28 5.14 0.38
C PRO A 105 -7.61 3.85 0.90
N LYS A 106 -7.90 3.45 2.14
CA LYS A 106 -7.27 2.29 2.79
C LYS A 106 -8.27 1.17 2.98
N CYS A 107 -7.91 -0.01 2.48
CA CYS A 107 -8.61 -1.24 2.74
C CYS A 107 -8.61 -1.57 4.25
N THR A 108 -9.78 -1.93 4.79
CA THR A 108 -9.88 -2.41 6.17
C THR A 108 -9.15 -3.74 6.33
N PRO A 109 -8.38 -3.93 7.42
CA PRO A 109 -7.78 -5.23 7.72
C PRO A 109 -8.84 -6.35 7.76
N ASN A 110 -8.61 -7.39 6.97
CA ASN A 110 -9.45 -8.58 6.96
C ASN A 110 -8.55 -9.81 6.78
N SER A 111 -8.16 -10.43 7.90
CA SER A 111 -7.32 -11.63 7.88
C SER A 111 -7.99 -12.81 7.16
N ALA A 112 -9.31 -12.92 7.18
CA ALA A 112 -10.03 -14.00 6.51
C ALA A 112 -9.95 -13.90 4.98
N ALA A 113 -9.84 -12.69 4.42
CA ALA A 113 -9.65 -12.52 2.98
C ALA A 113 -8.31 -13.10 2.49
N TRP A 114 -7.30 -13.14 3.37
CA TRP A 114 -5.96 -13.66 3.09
C TRP A 114 -5.81 -15.16 3.34
N ASP A 115 -6.78 -15.81 3.97
CA ASP A 115 -6.77 -17.26 4.24
C ASP A 115 -7.18 -18.10 3.01
N GLN A 116 -6.62 -17.75 1.85
CA GLN A 116 -6.82 -18.46 0.59
C GLN A 116 -5.56 -19.25 0.24
N ALA A 117 -5.73 -20.39 -0.45
CA ALA A 117 -4.65 -21.34 -0.69
C ALA A 117 -3.41 -20.70 -1.35
N ILE A 118 -3.61 -19.89 -2.39
CA ILE A 118 -2.51 -19.20 -3.11
C ILE A 118 -1.78 -18.24 -2.17
N TRP A 119 -2.47 -17.43 -1.37
CA TRP A 119 -1.85 -16.49 -0.44
C TRP A 119 -1.04 -17.19 0.67
N ARG A 120 -1.57 -18.29 1.23
CA ARG A 120 -0.82 -19.14 2.18
C ARG A 120 0.42 -19.73 1.56
N GLN A 121 0.32 -20.22 0.32
CA GLN A 121 1.46 -20.80 -0.42
C GLN A 121 2.54 -19.76 -0.74
N LEU A 122 2.15 -18.51 -0.99
CA LEU A 122 3.05 -17.37 -1.16
C LEU A 122 3.55 -16.79 0.17
N GLN A 123 3.03 -17.25 1.30
CA GLN A 123 3.27 -16.69 2.64
C GLN A 123 3.01 -15.17 2.70
N PHE A 124 1.97 -14.71 1.99
CA PHE A 124 1.62 -13.30 1.88
C PHE A 124 0.28 -13.01 2.57
N GLN A 125 0.26 -12.01 3.44
CA GLN A 125 -0.94 -11.53 4.12
C GLN A 125 -0.75 -10.07 4.54
N LEU A 126 -1.86 -9.31 4.61
CA LEU A 126 -1.88 -7.94 5.13
C LEU A 126 -2.88 -7.84 6.28
N THR A 127 -2.34 -7.70 7.49
CA THR A 127 -3.13 -7.57 8.73
C THR A 127 -3.31 -6.13 9.19
N GLU A 128 -2.71 -5.18 8.48
CA GLU A 128 -2.79 -3.74 8.74
C GLU A 128 -3.50 -3.00 7.60
N PRO A 129 -4.00 -1.77 7.83
CA PRO A 129 -4.63 -0.97 6.78
C PRO A 129 -3.65 -0.66 5.65
N HIS A 130 -4.06 -0.93 4.42
CA HIS A 130 -3.22 -0.88 3.21
C HIS A 130 -3.99 -0.24 2.05
N TYR A 131 -3.32 0.25 1.01
CA TYR A 131 -3.95 0.98 -0.11
C TYR A 131 -4.32 0.12 -1.31
N PHE A 132 -3.79 -1.11 -1.41
CA PHE A 132 -3.87 -1.92 -2.63
C PHE A 132 -4.61 -3.23 -2.42
N SER A 133 -5.45 -3.61 -3.37
CA SER A 133 -5.89 -4.98 -3.56
C SER A 133 -4.89 -5.77 -4.39
N TRP A 134 -4.74 -7.05 -4.09
CA TRP A 134 -3.69 -7.90 -4.63
C TRP A 134 -4.31 -9.05 -5.42
N ALA A 135 -3.73 -9.39 -6.56
CA ALA A 135 -4.11 -10.54 -7.37
C ALA A 135 -2.86 -11.32 -7.78
N PHE A 136 -3.02 -12.62 -7.97
CA PHE A 136 -1.94 -13.49 -8.40
C PHE A 136 -2.47 -14.53 -9.37
N GLY A 137 -1.72 -14.83 -10.42
CA GLY A 137 -2.03 -15.93 -11.32
C GLY A 137 -0.76 -16.58 -11.81
N ALA A 138 -0.77 -17.90 -11.91
CA ALA A 138 0.33 -18.64 -12.49
C ALA A 138 -0.15 -19.73 -13.45
N SER A 139 0.71 -20.04 -14.41
CA SER A 139 0.45 -21.03 -15.44
C SER A 139 1.75 -21.73 -15.86
N GLY A 140 1.61 -22.94 -16.40
CA GLY A 140 2.74 -23.73 -16.88
C GLY A 140 3.52 -24.40 -15.77
N SER A 141 4.50 -25.20 -16.16
CA SER A 141 5.36 -25.96 -15.27
C SER A 141 6.77 -26.05 -15.84
N ASN A 142 7.74 -26.42 -15.00
CA ASN A 142 9.16 -26.48 -15.31
C ASN A 142 9.63 -25.16 -15.94
N LYS A 143 10.36 -25.21 -17.06
CA LYS A 143 10.85 -24.02 -17.77
C LYS A 143 9.73 -23.15 -18.37
N GLY A 144 8.53 -23.71 -18.54
CA GLY A 144 7.37 -22.97 -19.05
C GLY A 144 6.55 -22.29 -17.96
N ALA A 145 6.96 -22.38 -16.69
CA ALA A 145 6.21 -21.76 -15.59
C ALA A 145 6.34 -20.23 -15.64
N THR A 146 5.21 -19.56 -15.51
CA THR A 146 5.11 -18.10 -15.44
C THR A 146 4.13 -17.69 -14.35
N PHE A 147 4.36 -16.53 -13.75
CA PHE A 147 3.39 -15.91 -12.86
C PHE A 147 3.20 -14.44 -13.17
N THR A 148 2.03 -13.93 -12.80
CA THR A 148 1.67 -12.51 -12.80
C THR A 148 1.18 -12.18 -11.40
N ALA A 149 1.73 -11.14 -10.79
CA ALA A 149 1.20 -10.58 -9.55
C ALA A 149 0.86 -9.11 -9.79
N THR A 150 -0.30 -8.69 -9.33
CA THR A 150 -0.83 -7.35 -9.57
C THR A 150 -1.27 -6.73 -8.24
N ALA A 151 -0.87 -5.49 -8.01
CA ALA A 151 -1.37 -4.62 -6.96
C ALA A 151 -2.18 -3.48 -7.60
N ARG A 152 -3.43 -3.31 -7.20
CA ARG A 152 -4.33 -2.28 -7.73
C ARG A 152 -4.94 -1.46 -6.60
N GLY A 153 -4.84 -0.15 -6.67
CA GLY A 153 -5.29 0.77 -5.61
C GLY A 153 -5.95 2.00 -6.19
N ASP A 154 -7.08 2.41 -5.62
CA ASP A 154 -7.69 3.71 -5.84
C ASP A 154 -7.21 4.63 -4.71
N LEU A 155 -6.23 5.50 -5.02
CA LEU A 155 -5.42 6.17 -4.00
C LEU A 155 -6.06 7.46 -3.46
N ASP A 156 -7.08 7.97 -4.13
CA ASP A 156 -7.83 9.18 -3.82
C ASP A 156 -9.36 9.01 -3.96
N CYS A 157 -9.83 7.79 -4.25
CA CYS A 157 -11.23 7.40 -4.27
C CYS A 157 -12.06 8.09 -5.36
N ASP A 158 -11.45 8.34 -6.51
CA ASP A 158 -12.10 8.95 -7.68
C ASP A 158 -12.61 7.89 -8.70
N GLY A 159 -12.35 6.61 -8.44
CA GLY A 159 -12.70 5.49 -9.31
C GLY A 159 -11.65 5.16 -10.37
N VAL A 160 -10.58 5.96 -10.48
CA VAL A 160 -9.40 5.64 -11.29
C VAL A 160 -8.44 4.84 -10.42
N THR A 161 -7.91 3.74 -10.97
CA THR A 161 -7.02 2.83 -10.21
C THR A 161 -5.59 2.89 -10.71
N SER A 162 -4.65 3.00 -9.78
CA SER A 162 -3.23 2.77 -10.01
C SER A 162 -2.93 1.28 -10.00
N THR A 163 -2.23 0.79 -11.03
CA THR A 163 -1.95 -0.64 -11.19
C THR A 163 -0.45 -0.91 -11.34
N TYR A 164 0.06 -1.79 -10.50
CA TYR A 164 1.44 -2.24 -10.50
C TYR A 164 1.46 -3.75 -10.76
N THR A 165 2.16 -4.21 -11.79
CA THR A 165 2.18 -5.62 -12.19
C THR A 165 3.60 -6.12 -12.32
N ILE A 166 3.95 -7.21 -11.65
CA ILE A 166 5.18 -7.95 -11.93
C ILE A 166 4.87 -9.22 -12.71
N LEU A 167 5.77 -9.56 -13.64
CA LEU A 167 5.76 -10.80 -14.39
C LEU A 167 7.01 -11.58 -14.03
N GLY A 168 6.83 -12.85 -13.68
CA GLY A 168 7.92 -13.80 -13.45
C GLY A 168 7.87 -14.97 -14.41
N SER A 169 9.05 -15.47 -14.75
CA SER A 169 9.27 -16.62 -15.61
C SER A 169 10.49 -17.39 -15.15
N ILE A 170 10.70 -18.57 -15.73
CA ILE A 170 11.89 -19.39 -15.46
C ILE A 170 12.92 -19.19 -16.56
N ASP A 171 14.17 -19.00 -16.19
CA ASP A 171 15.28 -18.90 -17.13
C ASP A 171 15.81 -20.28 -17.58
N SER A 172 16.87 -20.29 -18.39
CA SER A 172 17.49 -21.52 -18.88
C SER A 172 18.10 -22.40 -17.78
N GLU A 173 18.47 -21.82 -16.64
CA GLU A 173 19.12 -22.42 -15.49
C GLU A 173 18.13 -22.78 -14.35
N PHE A 174 16.82 -22.73 -14.63
CA PHE A 174 15.75 -22.92 -13.64
C PHE A 174 15.72 -21.84 -12.53
N GLY A 175 16.35 -20.70 -12.78
CA GLY A 175 16.22 -19.50 -11.96
C GLY A 175 14.87 -18.83 -12.17
N VAL A 176 14.25 -18.40 -11.06
CA VAL A 176 13.06 -17.54 -11.12
C VAL A 176 13.53 -16.13 -11.43
N VAL A 177 13.28 -15.69 -12.65
CA VAL A 177 13.53 -14.33 -13.11
C VAL A 177 12.22 -13.56 -13.12
N GLY A 178 12.28 -12.26 -12.85
CA GLY A 178 11.10 -11.41 -12.96
C GLY A 178 11.49 -10.04 -13.44
N LYS A 179 10.70 -9.50 -14.37
CA LYS A 179 10.82 -8.09 -14.76
C LYS A 179 10.43 -7.21 -13.58
N GLY A 180 10.97 -6.00 -13.53
CA GLY A 180 10.50 -4.99 -12.59
C GLY A 180 9.00 -4.71 -12.79
N PRO A 181 8.33 -4.07 -11.82
CA PRO A 181 6.91 -3.77 -11.94
C PRO A 181 6.65 -2.91 -13.17
N ILE A 182 5.78 -3.42 -14.04
CA ILE A 182 5.13 -2.68 -15.11
C ILE A 182 4.02 -1.87 -14.45
N ILE A 183 4.07 -0.57 -14.61
CA ILE A 183 3.14 0.34 -13.97
C ILE A 183 2.19 0.90 -15.02
N SER A 184 0.90 0.74 -14.78
CA SER A 184 -0.16 1.28 -15.64
C SER A 184 -1.04 2.21 -14.81
N ASN A 185 -1.24 3.42 -15.36
CA ASN A 185 -1.94 4.52 -14.70
C ASN A 185 -1.37 4.81 -13.31
N GLU A 186 -0.08 5.16 -13.21
CA GLU A 186 0.37 5.92 -12.04
C GLU A 186 -0.48 7.19 -12.01
N ILE A 187 -1.49 7.25 -11.15
CA ILE A 187 -2.24 8.48 -11.00
C ILE A 187 -1.28 9.49 -10.36
N GLU A 188 -1.25 10.65 -11.01
CA GLU A 188 -0.34 11.81 -10.89
C GLU A 188 -0.03 12.24 -9.46
#